data_AF-A0A3D9ZGH1-F1
#
_entry.id   AF-A0A3D9ZGH1-F1
#
_cell.length_a   1.000
_cell.length_b   1.000
_cell.length_c   1.000
_cell.angle_alpha   90.00
_cell.angle_beta   90.00
_cell.angle_gamma   90.00
#
_symmetry.space_group_name_H-M   'P 1'
#
loop_
_entity.id
_entity.type
_entity.pdbx_description
1 polymer ?
#
loop_
_entity_poly.entity_id
_entity_poly.type
_entity_poly.pdbx_seq_one_letter_code
_entity_poly.pdbx_strand_id
1 'polypeptide(L)'
;MSPEPFEFAPATMPAGLPSRASAILDLWTAAGQWVAIQAAGSGSFTTATGLGLGRSRRLLGLSQDGTFVLMSDTGDNGEVRVGGYHLPTATYRWALVHPSFIGVDAAASPDGHAVAFLRRDPTDDLEEVEPDTISVCHVDLNTAVVRSLRSTPGLRTADTSIGLSRDGRRIVATYDEPAPDRRSNPYTIVIDLETGAVERFPATVLAPKGDESWISDTVIACELRDEPSSERRIRALDLETGTARPLLPATLRPIGRIGERLLIYPNSATADGLQLDTVTPDGEDPQRFLTISEPCFIVDVHFAH
;
A
#
# COMPACT_ATOMS: atom_id res chain seq x y z
N MET A 1 -1.75 30.25 -7.86
CA MET A 1 -3.07 29.92 -7.29
C MET A 1 -2.94 28.53 -6.72
N SER A 2 -3.11 28.36 -5.41
CA SER A 2 -3.18 27.02 -4.83
C SER A 2 -4.51 26.40 -5.24
N PRO A 3 -4.54 25.14 -5.71
CA PRO A 3 -5.80 24.48 -6.06
C PRO A 3 -6.72 24.45 -4.83
N GLU A 4 -8.02 24.64 -5.05
CA GLU A 4 -9.01 24.47 -3.99
C GLU A 4 -8.98 23.01 -3.48
N PRO A 5 -9.16 22.78 -2.17
CA PRO A 5 -9.18 21.44 -1.62
C PRO A 5 -10.37 20.64 -2.19
N PHE A 6 -10.18 19.34 -2.36
CA PHE A 6 -11.27 18.46 -2.78
C PHE A 6 -12.25 18.26 -1.63
N GLU A 7 -13.53 18.18 -1.95
CA GLU A 7 -14.58 17.89 -0.98
C GLU A 7 -15.60 16.91 -1.56
N PHE A 8 -15.98 15.90 -0.78
CA PHE A 8 -17.11 15.03 -1.09
C PHE A 8 -17.77 14.45 0.16
N ALA A 9 -19.02 14.02 0.02
CA ALA A 9 -19.72 13.19 0.99
C ALA A 9 -19.96 11.81 0.35
N PRO A 10 -19.52 10.69 0.97
CA PRO A 10 -19.68 9.35 0.42
C PRO A 10 -21.10 9.08 -0.08
N ALA A 11 -22.13 9.39 0.72
CA ALA A 11 -23.51 9.07 0.39
C ALA A 11 -24.06 9.77 -0.88
N THR A 12 -23.42 10.84 -1.35
CA THR A 12 -23.90 11.64 -2.49
C THR A 12 -23.01 11.55 -3.72
N MET A 13 -21.89 10.82 -3.64
CA MET A 13 -20.97 10.68 -4.76
C MET A 13 -21.62 9.95 -5.95
N PRO A 14 -21.44 10.47 -7.19
CA PRO A 14 -21.96 9.80 -8.37
C PRO A 14 -21.27 8.46 -8.61
N ALA A 15 -22.01 7.48 -9.13
CA ALA A 15 -21.46 6.20 -9.56
C ALA A 15 -20.74 6.33 -10.90
N GLY A 16 -19.58 5.70 -11.02
CA GLY A 16 -18.84 5.67 -12.28
C GLY A 16 -17.39 5.23 -12.11
N LEU A 17 -16.82 4.71 -13.19
CA LEU A 17 -15.40 4.41 -13.30
C LEU A 17 -14.78 5.34 -14.35
N PRO A 18 -13.76 6.14 -14.01
CA PRO A 18 -13.06 6.92 -15.00
C PRO A 18 -12.23 6.01 -15.91
N SER A 19 -11.79 6.51 -17.07
CA SER A 19 -10.83 5.78 -17.91
C SER A 19 -9.42 5.77 -17.32
N ARG A 20 -9.09 6.72 -16.45
CA ARG A 20 -7.83 6.83 -15.70
C ARG A 20 -8.07 7.48 -14.34
N ALA A 21 -7.52 6.88 -13.29
CA ALA A 21 -7.61 7.38 -11.92
C ALA A 21 -6.31 8.07 -11.48
N SER A 22 -6.40 9.10 -10.65
CA SER A 22 -5.24 9.69 -9.96
C SER A 22 -5.12 9.21 -8.52
N ALA A 23 -6.23 8.79 -7.92
CA ALA A 23 -6.28 8.29 -6.56
C ALA A 23 -7.42 7.28 -6.40
N ILE A 24 -7.26 6.35 -5.48
CA ILE A 24 -8.31 5.47 -4.99
C ILE A 24 -8.23 5.39 -3.46
N LEU A 25 -9.38 5.53 -2.80
CA LEU A 25 -9.51 5.56 -1.35
C LEU A 25 -10.45 4.43 -0.95
N ASP A 26 -9.98 3.51 -0.11
CA ASP A 26 -10.82 2.53 0.58
C ASP A 26 -11.25 3.09 1.93
N LEU A 27 -12.56 3.25 2.10
CA LEU A 27 -13.18 3.96 3.22
C LEU A 27 -14.16 3.04 3.94
N TRP A 28 -14.16 3.06 5.26
CA TRP A 28 -15.22 2.49 6.09
C TRP A 28 -16.08 3.60 6.66
N THR A 29 -17.37 3.55 6.35
CA THR A 29 -18.40 4.45 6.87
C THR A 29 -19.36 3.66 7.77
N ALA A 30 -20.25 4.36 8.47
CA ALA A 30 -21.33 3.72 9.22
C ALA A 30 -22.25 2.84 8.34
N ALA A 31 -22.33 3.14 7.04
CA ALA A 31 -23.13 2.38 6.06
C ALA A 31 -22.38 1.18 5.47
N GLY A 32 -21.08 1.04 5.73
CA GLY A 32 -20.24 -0.05 5.22
C GLY A 32 -18.98 0.44 4.51
N GLN A 33 -18.36 -0.46 3.74
CA GLN A 33 -17.17 -0.15 2.94
C GLN A 33 -17.54 0.62 1.66
N TRP A 34 -16.77 1.65 1.34
CA TRP A 34 -16.92 2.53 0.19
C TRP A 34 -15.58 2.71 -0.49
N VAL A 35 -15.56 2.70 -1.82
CA VAL A 35 -14.36 3.02 -2.59
C VAL A 35 -14.60 4.23 -3.45
N ALA A 36 -13.86 5.29 -3.16
CA ALA A 36 -13.87 6.54 -3.91
C ALA A 36 -12.70 6.55 -4.89
N ILE A 37 -12.96 6.84 -6.17
CA ILE A 37 -11.94 6.95 -7.22
C ILE A 37 -11.92 8.37 -7.74
N GLN A 38 -10.74 8.98 -7.78
CA GLN A 38 -10.54 10.29 -8.38
C GLN A 38 -10.18 10.15 -9.85
N ALA A 39 -10.93 10.79 -10.74
CA ALA A 39 -10.60 10.84 -12.16
C ALA A 39 -9.37 11.72 -12.42
N ALA A 40 -8.34 11.18 -13.08
CA ALA A 40 -7.09 11.90 -13.33
C ALA A 40 -7.24 13.13 -14.25
N GLY A 41 -8.30 13.18 -15.07
CA GLY A 41 -8.55 14.29 -15.99
C GLY A 41 -9.32 15.45 -15.37
N SER A 42 -10.29 15.17 -14.50
CA SER A 42 -11.18 16.19 -13.92
C SER A 42 -10.92 16.46 -12.43
N GLY A 43 -10.17 15.60 -11.74
CA GLY A 43 -9.99 15.63 -10.29
C GLY A 43 -11.24 15.26 -9.49
N SER A 44 -12.35 14.90 -10.16
CA SER A 44 -13.62 14.59 -9.51
C SER A 44 -13.63 13.18 -8.92
N PHE A 45 -14.24 13.03 -7.75
CA PHE A 45 -14.44 11.72 -7.12
C PHE A 45 -15.75 11.07 -7.57
N THR A 46 -15.69 9.77 -7.81
CA THR A 46 -16.84 8.89 -8.09
C THR A 46 -16.80 7.66 -7.19
N THR A 47 -17.94 6.98 -7.06
CA THR A 47 -18.01 5.68 -6.37
C THR A 47 -17.74 4.53 -7.32
N ALA A 48 -16.85 3.63 -6.92
CA ALA A 48 -16.34 2.53 -7.73
C ALA A 48 -17.26 1.30 -7.79
N THR A 49 -18.58 1.50 -7.90
CA THR A 49 -19.58 0.42 -7.81
C THR A 49 -19.40 -0.68 -8.87
N GLY A 50 -18.75 -0.37 -10.00
CA GLY A 50 -18.46 -1.32 -11.07
C GLY A 50 -17.30 -2.29 -10.81
N LEU A 51 -16.49 -2.10 -9.75
CA LEU A 51 -15.34 -2.99 -9.48
C LEU A 51 -15.75 -4.31 -8.80
N GLY A 52 -16.96 -4.38 -8.24
CA GLY A 52 -17.44 -5.57 -7.52
C GLY A 52 -16.67 -5.82 -6.22
N LEU A 53 -16.17 -4.77 -5.57
CA LEU A 53 -15.49 -4.84 -4.27
C LEU A 53 -16.47 -5.31 -3.18
N GLY A 54 -15.95 -6.04 -2.19
CA GLY A 54 -16.77 -6.64 -1.13
C GLY A 54 -15.94 -7.60 -0.27
N ARG A 55 -16.60 -8.58 0.37
CA ARG A 55 -15.91 -9.51 1.29
C ARG A 55 -14.82 -10.35 0.61
N SER A 56 -15.05 -10.78 -0.64
CA SER A 56 -14.12 -11.60 -1.41
C SER A 56 -13.09 -10.78 -2.17
N ARG A 57 -13.41 -9.53 -2.53
CA ARG A 57 -12.54 -8.66 -3.33
C ARG A 57 -12.05 -7.46 -2.56
N ARG A 58 -10.73 -7.38 -2.39
CA ARG A 58 -10.07 -6.27 -1.70
C ARG A 58 -9.26 -5.45 -2.68
N LEU A 59 -9.28 -4.14 -2.47
CA LEU A 59 -8.35 -3.23 -3.10
C LEU A 59 -6.94 -3.52 -2.59
N LEU A 60 -5.95 -3.44 -3.49
CA LEU A 60 -4.53 -3.62 -3.14
C LEU A 60 -3.66 -2.46 -3.62
N GLY A 61 -4.10 -1.70 -4.64
CA GLY A 61 -3.25 -0.70 -5.27
C GLY A 61 -3.85 -0.05 -6.52
N LEU A 62 -3.10 0.90 -7.07
CA LEU A 62 -3.35 1.56 -8.34
C LEU A 62 -2.05 1.60 -9.13
N SER A 63 -2.07 1.28 -10.43
CA SER A 63 -0.89 1.43 -11.28
C SER A 63 -0.47 2.90 -11.40
N GLN A 64 0.82 3.13 -11.67
CA GLN A 64 1.38 4.49 -11.77
C GLN A 64 0.73 5.31 -12.90
N ASP A 65 0.41 4.66 -14.02
CA ASP A 65 -0.33 5.31 -15.11
C ASP A 65 -1.82 5.53 -14.82
N GLY A 66 -2.32 5.05 -13.67
CA GLY A 66 -3.70 5.19 -13.24
C GLY A 66 -4.71 4.40 -14.05
N THR A 67 -4.31 3.46 -14.90
CA THR A 67 -5.22 2.70 -15.77
C THR A 67 -5.63 1.36 -15.20
N PHE A 68 -4.95 0.86 -14.16
CA PHE A 68 -5.16 -0.48 -13.62
C PHE A 68 -5.36 -0.45 -12.11
N VAL A 69 -6.52 -0.90 -11.64
CA VAL A 69 -6.83 -1.04 -10.21
C VAL A 69 -6.44 -2.44 -9.77
N LEU A 70 -5.49 -2.54 -8.84
CA LEU A 70 -4.99 -3.80 -8.32
C LEU A 70 -5.91 -4.33 -7.23
N MET A 71 -6.23 -5.63 -7.29
CA MET A 71 -7.16 -6.28 -6.38
C MET A 71 -6.73 -7.72 -6.08
N SER A 72 -7.22 -8.24 -4.95
CA SER A 72 -7.32 -9.68 -4.71
C SER A 72 -8.77 -10.11 -4.84
N ASP A 73 -8.98 -11.36 -5.24
CA ASP A 73 -10.29 -12.03 -5.24
C ASP A 73 -10.16 -13.41 -4.61
N THR A 74 -10.88 -13.65 -3.52
CA THR A 74 -11.01 -14.95 -2.86
C THR A 74 -12.30 -15.61 -3.33
N GLY A 75 -12.19 -16.65 -4.16
CA GLY A 75 -13.33 -17.42 -4.64
C GLY A 75 -13.98 -18.28 -3.55
N ASP A 76 -15.18 -18.79 -3.85
CA ASP A 76 -15.98 -19.60 -2.91
C ASP A 76 -15.29 -20.91 -2.48
N ASN A 77 -14.34 -21.40 -3.28
CA ASN A 77 -13.52 -22.58 -3.02
C ASN A 77 -12.22 -22.26 -2.25
N GLY A 78 -12.04 -21.02 -1.78
CA GLY A 78 -10.83 -20.57 -1.10
C GLY A 78 -9.65 -20.25 -2.03
N GLU A 79 -9.81 -20.39 -3.35
CA GLU A 79 -8.79 -19.96 -4.30
C GLU A 79 -8.62 -18.44 -4.25
N VAL A 80 -7.39 -18.00 -4.05
CA VAL A 80 -7.08 -16.59 -4.12
C VAL A 80 -6.40 -16.25 -5.44
N ARG A 81 -6.88 -15.16 -6.03
CA ARG A 81 -6.37 -14.57 -7.26
C ARG A 81 -5.86 -13.18 -6.95
N VAL A 82 -4.79 -12.80 -7.63
CA VAL A 82 -4.25 -11.44 -7.61
C VAL A 82 -4.24 -10.95 -9.05
N GLY A 83 -4.59 -9.68 -9.24
CA GLY A 83 -4.73 -9.10 -10.56
C GLY A 83 -5.44 -7.77 -10.45
N GLY A 84 -6.29 -7.44 -11.41
CA GLY A 84 -6.96 -6.15 -11.36
C GLY A 84 -7.90 -5.87 -12.51
N TYR A 85 -8.36 -4.63 -12.53
CA TYR A 85 -9.31 -4.11 -13.49
C TYR A 85 -8.68 -3.00 -14.31
N HIS A 86 -8.66 -3.20 -15.63
CA HIS A 86 -8.18 -2.18 -16.57
C HIS A 86 -9.33 -1.20 -16.88
N LEU A 87 -9.21 0.00 -16.32
CA LEU A 87 -10.21 1.06 -16.39
C LEU A 87 -10.61 1.45 -17.82
N PRO A 88 -9.67 1.63 -18.79
CA PRO A 88 -10.04 2.02 -20.15
C PRO A 88 -10.89 0.98 -20.90
N THR A 89 -10.64 -0.31 -20.69
CA THR A 89 -11.30 -1.38 -21.46
C THR A 89 -12.39 -2.10 -20.68
N ALA A 90 -12.57 -1.78 -19.39
CA ALA A 90 -13.51 -2.44 -18.49
C ALA A 90 -13.31 -3.97 -18.40
N THR A 91 -12.05 -4.41 -18.39
CA THR A 91 -11.69 -5.84 -18.37
C THR A 91 -10.92 -6.22 -17.12
N TYR A 92 -11.23 -7.37 -16.56
CA TYR A 92 -10.45 -7.99 -15.50
C TYR A 92 -9.29 -8.82 -16.04
N ARG A 93 -8.17 -8.83 -15.31
CA ARG A 93 -7.06 -9.77 -15.50
C ARG A 93 -6.72 -10.36 -14.14
N TRP A 94 -6.62 -11.68 -14.07
CA TRP A 94 -6.38 -12.41 -12.84
C TRP A 94 -5.30 -13.46 -13.04
N ALA A 95 -4.42 -13.60 -12.06
CA ALA A 95 -3.54 -14.74 -11.91
C ALA A 95 -3.92 -15.52 -10.65
N LEU A 96 -4.03 -16.84 -10.77
CA LEU A 96 -4.26 -17.71 -9.62
C LEU A 96 -2.96 -17.83 -8.82
N VAL A 97 -3.00 -17.55 -7.51
CA VAL A 97 -1.79 -17.52 -6.68
C VAL A 97 -1.70 -18.68 -5.68
N HIS A 98 -2.79 -19.08 -5.00
CA HIS A 98 -2.85 -20.33 -4.20
C HIS A 98 -4.26 -20.58 -3.57
N PRO A 99 -4.63 -21.83 -3.22
CA PRO A 99 -5.86 -22.16 -2.46
C PRO A 99 -5.83 -21.94 -0.93
N SER A 100 -4.71 -21.56 -0.32
CA SER A 100 -4.59 -21.43 1.16
C SER A 100 -4.04 -20.07 1.62
N PHE A 101 -4.09 -19.09 0.73
CA PHE A 101 -3.43 -17.81 0.92
C PHE A 101 -4.29 -16.85 1.79
N ILE A 102 -3.67 -16.23 2.80
CA ILE A 102 -4.33 -15.30 3.74
C ILE A 102 -3.62 -13.94 3.73
N GLY A 103 -4.29 -12.92 3.18
CA GLY A 103 -3.94 -11.49 3.29
C GLY A 103 -2.74 -11.07 2.45
N VAL A 104 -2.96 -10.20 1.45
CA VAL A 104 -1.89 -9.63 0.61
C VAL A 104 -1.87 -8.14 0.84
N ASP A 105 -0.72 -7.63 1.22
CA ASP A 105 -0.27 -6.37 0.65
C ASP A 105 0.26 -6.70 -0.75
N ALA A 106 -0.03 -5.85 -1.73
CA ALA A 106 0.50 -6.01 -3.08
C ALA A 106 0.80 -4.65 -3.70
N ALA A 107 1.68 -4.67 -4.67
CA ALA A 107 2.18 -3.52 -5.40
C ALA A 107 2.15 -3.81 -6.89
N ALA A 108 1.63 -2.89 -7.68
CA ALA A 108 1.60 -3.04 -9.12
C ALA A 108 2.91 -2.54 -9.72
N SER A 109 3.35 -3.16 -10.81
CA SER A 109 4.41 -2.55 -11.61
C SER A 109 3.96 -1.23 -12.22
N PRO A 110 4.90 -0.30 -12.50
CA PRO A 110 4.61 0.97 -13.16
C PRO A 110 3.74 0.84 -14.41
N ASP A 111 3.97 -0.22 -15.19
CA ASP A 111 3.28 -0.53 -16.43
C ASP A 111 2.01 -1.38 -16.26
N GLY A 112 1.66 -1.76 -15.03
CA GLY A 112 0.48 -2.57 -14.69
C GLY A 112 0.52 -4.00 -15.23
N HIS A 113 1.66 -4.48 -15.74
CA HIS A 113 1.80 -5.82 -16.29
C HIS A 113 2.24 -6.86 -15.27
N ALA A 114 2.69 -6.45 -14.10
CA ALA A 114 3.13 -7.34 -13.06
C ALA A 114 2.67 -6.87 -11.68
N VAL A 115 2.72 -7.80 -10.72
CA VAL A 115 2.31 -7.56 -9.34
C VAL A 115 3.33 -8.22 -8.42
N ALA A 116 3.91 -7.43 -7.52
CA ALA A 116 4.61 -7.94 -6.36
C ALA A 116 3.63 -8.10 -5.21
N PHE A 117 3.76 -9.18 -4.44
CA PHE A 117 2.82 -9.45 -3.36
C PHE A 117 3.43 -10.30 -2.26
N LEU A 118 2.95 -10.12 -1.03
CA LEU A 118 3.35 -10.95 0.11
C LEU A 118 2.43 -12.16 0.24
N ARG A 119 3.01 -13.36 0.11
CA ARG A 119 2.31 -14.61 0.36
C ARG A 119 2.58 -15.07 1.79
N ARG A 120 1.52 -15.34 2.56
CA ARG A 120 1.63 -16.03 3.84
C ARG A 120 1.13 -17.46 3.70
N ASP A 121 2.02 -18.41 3.98
CA ASP A 121 1.71 -19.83 4.01
C ASP A 121 1.62 -20.24 5.49
N PRO A 122 0.41 -20.55 6.00
CA PRO A 122 0.26 -20.96 7.39
C PRO A 122 0.94 -22.31 7.62
N THR A 123 1.51 -22.51 8.79
CA THR A 123 1.91 -23.85 9.25
C THR A 123 0.65 -24.67 9.54
N ASP A 124 0.68 -25.97 9.19
CA ASP A 124 -0.47 -26.89 9.33
C ASP A 124 -0.87 -27.12 10.81
N ASP A 125 0.03 -26.79 11.75
CA ASP A 125 -0.21 -26.89 13.18
C ASP A 125 -0.69 -25.56 13.76
N LEU A 126 -1.99 -25.48 14.06
CA LEU A 126 -2.60 -24.34 14.74
C LEU A 126 -2.40 -24.38 16.26
N GLU A 127 -1.93 -25.51 16.82
CA GLU A 127 -1.69 -25.72 18.25
C GLU A 127 -0.27 -25.34 18.65
N GLU A 128 0.69 -25.46 17.74
CA GLU A 128 2.07 -24.98 17.92
C GLU A 128 2.22 -23.51 17.49
N VAL A 129 2.96 -22.73 18.29
CA VAL A 129 3.33 -21.33 17.97
C VAL A 129 4.49 -21.34 16.98
N GLU A 130 4.38 -22.11 15.90
CA GLU A 130 5.34 -22.09 14.82
C GLU A 130 5.12 -20.83 13.95
N PRO A 131 6.19 -20.20 13.47
CA PRO A 131 6.06 -19.06 12.58
C PRO A 131 5.52 -19.49 11.22
N ASP A 132 4.59 -18.69 10.67
CA ASP A 132 4.13 -18.87 9.30
C ASP A 132 5.31 -18.62 8.33
N THR A 133 5.24 -19.13 7.11
CA THR A 133 6.21 -18.73 6.07
C THR A 133 5.70 -17.50 5.33
N ILE A 134 6.48 -16.42 5.33
CA ILE A 134 6.22 -15.24 4.51
C ILE A 134 7.10 -15.32 3.27
N SER A 135 6.49 -15.18 2.10
CA SER A 135 7.18 -15.14 0.82
C SER A 135 6.93 -13.83 0.08
N VAL A 136 7.98 -13.24 -0.47
CA VAL A 136 7.86 -12.17 -1.46
C VAL A 136 7.72 -12.83 -2.83
N CYS A 137 6.58 -12.60 -3.45
CA CYS A 137 6.24 -13.16 -4.75
C CYS A 137 6.10 -12.06 -5.79
N HIS A 138 6.27 -12.45 -7.06
CA HIS A 138 6.09 -11.60 -8.22
C HIS A 138 5.34 -12.38 -9.30
N VAL A 139 4.29 -11.79 -9.87
CA VAL A 139 3.50 -12.41 -10.94
C VAL A 139 3.46 -11.50 -12.15
N ASP A 140 3.74 -12.07 -13.31
CA ASP A 140 3.48 -11.44 -14.60
C ASP A 140 2.01 -11.72 -14.98
N LEU A 141 1.20 -10.66 -15.12
CA LEU A 141 -0.23 -10.76 -15.39
C LEU A 141 -0.55 -11.13 -16.85
N ASN A 142 0.40 -11.00 -17.77
CA ASN A 142 0.22 -11.41 -19.16
C ASN A 142 0.40 -12.93 -19.31
N THR A 143 1.33 -13.51 -18.55
CA THR A 143 1.65 -14.94 -18.60
C THR A 143 1.02 -15.75 -17.47
N ALA A 144 0.49 -15.08 -16.44
CA ALA A 144 0.04 -15.65 -15.18
C ALA A 144 1.12 -16.48 -14.44
N VAL A 145 2.41 -16.26 -14.77
CA VAL A 145 3.52 -16.98 -14.14
C VAL A 145 3.86 -16.32 -12.82
N VAL A 146 3.65 -17.06 -11.73
CA VAL A 146 4.01 -16.65 -10.37
C VAL A 146 5.43 -17.14 -10.04
N ARG A 147 6.27 -16.26 -9.50
CA ARG A 147 7.61 -16.57 -9.00
C ARG A 147 7.68 -16.22 -7.52
N SER A 148 8.16 -17.16 -6.69
CA SER A 148 8.60 -16.83 -5.33
C SER A 148 10.05 -16.37 -5.39
N LEU A 149 10.31 -15.15 -4.94
CA LEU A 149 11.64 -14.53 -4.97
C LEU A 149 12.41 -14.79 -3.67
N ARG A 150 11.69 -14.77 -2.55
CA ARG A 150 12.25 -14.99 -1.22
C ARG A 150 11.20 -15.58 -0.30
N SER A 151 11.61 -16.50 0.58
CA SER A 151 10.78 -17.03 1.66
C SER A 151 11.54 -16.99 2.98
N THR A 152 10.84 -16.65 4.07
CA THR A 152 11.40 -16.52 5.40
C THR A 152 10.35 -16.84 6.47
N PRO A 153 10.74 -17.27 7.68
CA PRO A 153 9.81 -17.36 8.79
C PRO A 153 9.25 -15.98 9.16
N GLY A 154 7.97 -15.90 9.46
CA GLY A 154 7.29 -14.66 9.82
C GLY A 154 6.23 -14.85 10.89
N LEU A 155 5.88 -13.77 11.59
CA LEU A 155 4.85 -13.80 12.62
C LEU A 155 3.44 -13.67 12.02
N ARG A 156 2.48 -14.47 12.52
CA ARG A 156 1.09 -14.50 12.05
C ARG A 156 0.36 -13.16 12.20
N THR A 157 0.74 -12.34 13.17
CA THR A 157 0.12 -11.02 13.42
C THR A 157 1.01 -9.85 13.00
N ALA A 158 2.04 -10.11 12.19
CA ALA A 158 2.98 -9.08 11.77
C ALA A 158 2.28 -8.01 10.92
N ASP A 159 2.65 -6.75 11.14
CA ASP A 159 2.41 -5.68 10.18
C ASP A 159 3.26 -5.97 8.94
N THR A 160 2.60 -6.09 7.79
CA THR A 160 3.24 -6.28 6.51
C THR A 160 3.03 -5.08 5.60
N SER A 161 3.91 -4.96 4.60
CA SER A 161 3.81 -3.97 3.53
C SER A 161 4.71 -4.38 2.38
N ILE A 162 4.34 -4.06 1.14
CA ILE A 162 5.16 -4.29 -0.04
C ILE A 162 4.97 -3.17 -1.06
N GLY A 163 6.06 -2.76 -1.70
CA GLY A 163 6.07 -1.73 -2.74
C GLY A 163 6.98 -2.13 -3.91
N LEU A 164 6.69 -1.64 -5.11
CA LEU A 164 7.55 -1.68 -6.29
C LEU A 164 8.15 -0.30 -6.56
N SER A 165 9.42 -0.25 -6.95
CA SER A 165 10.06 1.01 -7.34
C SER A 165 9.45 1.60 -8.61
N ARG A 166 9.66 2.91 -8.83
CA ARG A 166 9.12 3.64 -9.99
C ARG A 166 9.65 3.16 -11.33
N ASP A 167 10.87 2.66 -11.35
CA ASP A 167 11.46 2.02 -12.53
C ASP A 167 11.07 0.54 -12.68
N GLY A 168 10.32 -0.01 -11.71
CA GLY A 168 9.88 -1.40 -11.68
C GLY A 168 10.99 -2.42 -11.45
N ARG A 169 12.19 -1.99 -11.04
CA ARG A 169 13.36 -2.88 -10.89
C ARG A 169 13.54 -3.46 -9.49
N ARG A 170 12.93 -2.85 -8.48
CA ARG A 170 13.13 -3.22 -7.07
C ARG A 170 11.81 -3.47 -6.37
N ILE A 171 11.78 -4.49 -5.53
CA ILE A 171 10.70 -4.73 -4.58
C ILE A 171 11.21 -4.35 -3.21
N VAL A 172 10.44 -3.57 -2.46
CA VAL A 172 10.65 -3.35 -1.04
C VAL A 172 9.54 -4.04 -0.25
N ALA A 173 9.88 -4.74 0.84
CA ALA A 173 8.89 -5.43 1.65
C ALA A 173 9.23 -5.34 3.15
N THR A 174 8.23 -5.04 3.97
CA THR A 174 8.31 -5.12 5.43
C THR A 174 7.53 -6.32 5.95
N TYR A 175 8.12 -7.04 6.90
CA TYR A 175 7.46 -8.08 7.69
C TYR A 175 8.21 -8.29 9.02
N ASP A 176 7.57 -8.97 9.98
CA ASP A 176 8.22 -9.32 11.25
C ASP A 176 8.79 -10.74 11.20
N GLU A 177 10.09 -10.88 11.51
CA GLU A 177 10.71 -12.19 11.71
C GLU A 177 10.61 -12.60 13.20
N PRO A 178 10.49 -13.90 13.51
CA PRO A 178 10.51 -14.38 14.89
C PRO A 178 11.86 -14.13 15.56
N ALA A 179 11.86 -13.51 16.75
CA ALA A 179 13.05 -13.37 17.59
C ALA A 179 13.08 -14.39 18.73
N PRO A 180 14.27 -14.79 19.24
CA PRO A 180 14.40 -15.77 20.34
C PRO A 180 13.66 -15.38 21.63
N ASP A 181 13.43 -14.09 21.86
CA ASP A 181 12.72 -13.56 23.02
C ASP A 181 11.21 -13.33 22.77
N ARG A 182 10.70 -13.83 21.64
CA ARG A 182 9.32 -13.64 21.15
C ARG A 182 8.90 -12.19 20.96
N ARG A 183 9.84 -11.24 20.87
CA ARG A 183 9.53 -9.88 20.46
C ARG A 183 9.41 -9.82 18.93
N SER A 184 8.44 -9.06 18.44
CA SER A 184 8.41 -8.67 17.03
C SER A 184 9.63 -7.78 16.77
N ASN A 185 10.43 -8.15 15.77
CA ASN A 185 11.44 -7.27 15.21
C ASN A 185 11.08 -7.06 13.74
N PRO A 186 10.60 -5.87 13.35
CA PRO A 186 10.28 -5.61 11.96
C PRO A 186 11.56 -5.55 11.13
N TYR A 187 11.50 -6.10 9.93
CA TYR A 187 12.56 -6.01 8.94
C TYR A 187 11.99 -5.48 7.65
N THR A 188 12.77 -4.64 6.97
CA THR A 188 12.52 -4.28 5.58
C THR A 188 13.60 -4.91 4.72
N ILE A 189 13.21 -5.51 3.61
CA ILE A 189 14.14 -6.01 2.60
C ILE A 189 13.92 -5.28 1.28
N VAL A 190 15.00 -5.18 0.50
CA VAL A 190 14.94 -4.74 -0.89
C VAL A 190 15.47 -5.85 -1.77
N ILE A 191 14.71 -6.23 -2.79
CA ILE A 191 15.06 -7.23 -3.78
C ILE A 191 15.24 -6.55 -5.13
N ASP A 192 16.42 -6.66 -5.70
CA ASP A 192 16.69 -6.24 -7.08
C ASP A 192 16.24 -7.34 -8.04
N LEU A 193 15.30 -7.03 -8.93
CA LEU A 193 14.67 -8.00 -9.83
C LEU A 193 15.56 -8.43 -10.99
N GLU A 194 16.56 -7.63 -11.34
CA GLU A 194 17.50 -7.94 -12.42
C GLU A 194 18.58 -8.92 -11.95
N THR A 195 19.16 -8.65 -10.79
CA THR A 195 20.29 -9.39 -10.23
C THR A 195 19.88 -10.47 -9.23
N GLY A 196 18.68 -10.35 -8.65
CA GLY A 196 18.22 -11.18 -7.53
C GLY A 196 18.90 -10.85 -6.20
N ALA A 197 19.67 -9.75 -6.13
CA ALA A 197 20.32 -9.32 -4.90
C ALA A 197 19.28 -8.94 -3.84
N VAL A 198 19.57 -9.27 -2.58
CA VAL A 198 18.69 -8.99 -1.44
C VAL A 198 19.44 -8.23 -0.38
N GLU A 199 18.97 -7.02 -0.10
CA GLU A 199 19.44 -6.17 1.00
C GLU A 199 18.46 -6.21 2.17
N ARG A 200 18.99 -6.04 3.39
CA ARG A 200 18.22 -6.20 4.62
C ARG A 200 18.45 -5.03 5.57
N PHE A 201 17.36 -4.44 6.03
CA PHE A 201 17.33 -3.28 6.93
C PHE A 201 16.56 -3.65 8.21
N PRO A 202 17.26 -3.97 9.31
CA PRO A 202 16.63 -4.36 10.56
C PRO A 202 15.94 -3.18 11.24
N ALA A 203 14.92 -3.48 12.07
CA ALA A 203 14.15 -2.50 12.83
C ALA A 203 13.58 -1.35 11.95
N THR A 204 13.22 -1.68 10.71
CA THR A 204 12.77 -0.73 9.68
C THR A 204 11.39 -1.13 9.18
N VAL A 205 10.46 -0.18 9.12
CA VAL A 205 9.09 -0.37 8.63
C VAL A 205 8.79 0.67 7.55
N LEU A 206 8.17 0.30 6.43
CA LEU A 206 7.76 1.26 5.40
C LEU A 206 6.71 2.25 5.92
N ALA A 207 6.89 3.54 5.62
CA ALA A 207 5.95 4.59 6.00
C ALA A 207 5.96 5.75 4.98
N PRO A 208 4.91 5.94 4.15
CA PRO A 208 3.67 5.14 4.09
C PRO A 208 3.90 3.67 3.74
N LYS A 209 2.86 2.83 3.89
CA LYS A 209 2.87 1.47 3.34
C LYS A 209 2.81 1.55 1.80
N GLY A 210 3.24 0.50 1.11
CA GLY A 210 3.06 0.41 -0.35
C GLY A 210 4.13 1.11 -1.19
N ASP A 211 3.75 1.38 -2.44
CA ASP A 211 4.56 2.10 -3.44
C ASP A 211 4.85 3.55 -3.01
N GLU A 212 3.96 4.10 -2.18
CA GLU A 212 4.01 5.45 -1.65
C GLU A 212 5.22 5.68 -0.73
N SER A 213 5.87 4.61 -0.27
CA SER A 213 7.13 4.65 0.47
C SER A 213 8.31 5.12 -0.39
N TRP A 214 8.27 4.95 -1.72
CA TRP A 214 9.39 5.31 -2.59
C TRP A 214 9.50 6.83 -2.78
N ILE A 215 10.66 7.37 -2.35
CA ILE A 215 11.00 8.78 -2.57
C ILE A 215 11.66 8.98 -3.94
N SER A 216 12.60 8.10 -4.25
CA SER A 216 13.29 7.96 -5.54
C SER A 216 13.66 6.48 -5.73
N ASP A 217 14.28 6.11 -6.86
CA ASP A 217 14.67 4.72 -7.13
C ASP A 217 15.69 4.12 -6.14
N THR A 218 16.31 4.97 -5.32
CA THR A 218 17.35 4.60 -4.33
C THR A 218 17.01 5.05 -2.91
N VAL A 219 15.85 5.67 -2.68
CA VAL A 219 15.49 6.22 -1.37
C VAL A 219 14.06 5.86 -1.00
N ILE A 220 13.88 5.30 0.19
CA ILE A 220 12.57 4.98 0.76
C ILE A 220 12.27 5.77 2.03
N ALA A 221 11.00 6.07 2.27
CA ALA A 221 10.48 6.58 3.52
C ALA A 221 10.16 5.41 4.46
N CYS A 222 10.66 5.49 5.69
CA CYS A 222 10.50 4.43 6.68
C CYS A 222 10.39 4.96 8.10
N GLU A 223 9.75 4.19 8.97
CA GLU A 223 9.74 4.36 10.41
C GLU A 223 10.94 3.58 11.01
N LEU A 224 11.84 4.30 11.68
CA LEU A 224 12.99 3.75 12.41
C LEU A 224 12.86 4.06 13.90
N ARG A 225 13.35 3.17 14.76
CA ARG A 225 13.49 3.45 16.21
C ARG A 225 14.80 4.20 16.46
N ASP A 226 14.71 5.39 17.06
CA ASP A 226 15.89 6.15 17.47
C ASP A 226 16.43 5.58 18.80
N GLU A 227 17.36 4.64 18.77
CA GLU A 227 18.02 4.15 19.98
C GLU A 227 18.83 5.29 20.66
N PRO A 228 18.72 5.50 22.00
CA PRO A 228 18.09 4.65 23.01
C PRO A 228 16.62 5.00 23.33
N SER A 229 16.01 5.92 22.59
CA SER A 229 14.59 6.24 22.78
C SER A 229 13.70 5.15 22.17
N SER A 230 12.57 4.84 22.80
CA SER A 230 11.55 4.00 22.18
C SER A 230 10.73 4.74 21.10
N GLU A 231 11.07 6.01 20.84
CA GLU A 231 10.37 6.84 19.88
C GLU A 231 10.68 6.36 18.46
N ARG A 232 9.62 6.16 17.70
CA ARG A 232 9.71 5.85 16.28
C ARG A 232 9.65 7.13 15.47
N ARG A 233 10.55 7.30 14.51
CA ARG A 233 10.66 8.51 13.68
C ARG A 233 10.62 8.15 12.21
N ILE A 234 10.02 9.03 11.42
CA ILE A 234 9.98 8.87 9.97
C ILE A 234 11.27 9.43 9.37
N ARG A 235 11.95 8.58 8.60
CA ARG A 235 13.27 8.82 8.01
C ARG A 235 13.23 8.52 6.51
N ALA A 236 14.11 9.18 5.77
CA ALA A 236 14.46 8.79 4.41
C ALA A 236 15.74 7.94 4.48
N LEU A 237 15.66 6.70 4.03
CA LEU A 237 16.75 5.74 3.99
C LEU A 237 17.28 5.63 2.57
N ASP A 238 18.55 5.97 2.38
CA ASP A 238 19.28 5.74 1.15
C ASP A 238 19.75 4.28 1.09
N LEU A 239 19.31 3.55 0.07
CA LEU A 239 19.53 2.11 -0.06
C LEU A 239 20.98 1.78 -0.40
N GLU A 240 21.64 2.62 -1.20
CA GLU A 240 23.01 2.37 -1.66
C GLU A 240 24.04 2.56 -0.54
N THR A 241 23.77 3.50 0.36
CA THR A 241 24.68 3.84 1.47
C THR A 241 24.23 3.30 2.82
N GLY A 242 22.97 2.88 2.94
CA GLY A 242 22.32 2.52 4.22
C GLY A 242 22.13 3.71 5.17
N THR A 243 22.33 4.94 4.71
CA THR A 243 22.25 6.14 5.56
C THR A 243 20.81 6.63 5.69
N ALA A 244 20.36 6.81 6.92
CA ALA A 244 19.04 7.38 7.22
C ALA A 244 19.15 8.86 7.62
N ARG A 245 18.27 9.70 7.06
CA ARG A 245 18.12 11.11 7.45
C ARG A 245 16.69 11.44 7.89
N PRO A 246 16.49 12.46 8.74
CA PRO A 246 15.14 12.91 9.09
C PRO A 246 14.29 13.20 7.85
N LEU A 247 13.03 12.73 7.88
CA LEU A 247 12.01 13.08 6.91
C LEU A 247 10.92 13.89 7.61
N LEU A 248 9.99 13.23 8.32
CA LEU A 248 8.93 13.91 9.07
C LEU A 248 9.16 13.93 10.59
N PRO A 249 8.57 14.90 11.32
CA PRO A 249 8.42 14.82 12.77
C PRO A 249 7.68 13.55 13.21
N ALA A 250 8.05 12.98 14.36
CA ALA A 250 7.47 11.73 14.88
C ALA A 250 5.95 11.79 15.15
N THR A 251 5.40 12.99 15.28
CA THR A 251 3.98 13.25 15.53
C THR A 251 3.11 13.16 14.26
N LEU A 252 3.72 13.04 13.08
CA LEU A 252 3.03 12.92 11.80
C LEU A 252 3.29 11.54 11.19
N ARG A 253 2.23 10.80 10.91
CA ARG A 253 2.29 9.51 10.21
C ARG A 253 1.76 9.70 8.78
N PRO A 254 2.60 9.54 7.76
CA PRO A 254 2.15 9.66 6.38
C PRO A 254 1.37 8.40 5.99
N ILE A 255 0.24 8.59 5.32
CA ILE A 255 -0.64 7.51 4.83
C ILE A 255 -0.53 7.33 3.32
N GLY A 256 0.07 8.28 2.61
CA GLY A 256 0.33 8.19 1.18
C GLY A 256 1.26 9.31 0.71
N ARG A 257 1.55 9.35 -0.59
CA ARG A 257 2.40 10.36 -1.23
C ARG A 257 1.70 10.91 -2.46
N ILE A 258 1.81 12.21 -2.72
CA ILE A 258 1.24 12.89 -3.88
C ILE A 258 2.31 13.79 -4.48
N GLY A 259 2.89 13.39 -5.61
CA GLY A 259 4.05 14.06 -6.19
C GLY A 259 5.21 14.07 -5.19
N GLU A 260 5.65 15.25 -4.77
CA GLU A 260 6.72 15.43 -3.76
C GLU A 260 6.20 15.68 -2.33
N ARG A 261 4.87 15.60 -2.12
CA ARG A 261 4.24 15.88 -0.82
C ARG A 261 3.74 14.60 -0.17
N LEU A 262 3.68 14.58 1.16
CA LEU A 262 3.20 13.45 1.94
C LEU A 262 1.78 13.73 2.42
N LEU A 263 0.86 12.79 2.20
CA LEU A 263 -0.49 12.84 2.72
C LEU A 263 -0.47 12.34 4.17
N ILE A 264 -1.01 13.12 5.09
CA ILE A 264 -1.02 12.80 6.52
C ILE A 264 -2.44 12.64 7.04
N TYR A 265 -2.61 11.71 7.98
CA TYR A 265 -3.86 11.59 8.74
C TYR A 265 -3.89 12.69 9.81
N PRO A 266 -5.02 13.41 10.01
CA PRO A 266 -5.10 14.45 11.02
C PRO A 266 -5.03 13.86 12.44
N ASN A 267 -4.35 14.56 13.35
CA ASN A 267 -4.27 14.16 14.76
C ASN A 267 -5.59 14.35 15.54
N SER A 268 -6.62 14.97 14.95
CA SER A 268 -7.95 15.11 15.56
C SER A 268 -9.06 15.17 14.50
N ALA A 269 -10.08 14.33 14.65
CA ALA A 269 -11.32 14.45 13.88
C ALA A 269 -11.98 15.79 14.17
N THR A 270 -12.39 16.50 13.12
CA THR A 270 -13.13 17.77 13.26
C THR A 270 -14.62 17.51 13.32
N ALA A 271 -15.39 18.49 13.82
CA ALA A 271 -16.86 18.43 13.76
C ALA A 271 -17.39 18.33 12.32
N ASP A 272 -16.58 18.73 11.34
CA ASP A 272 -16.92 18.83 9.92
C ASP A 272 -16.51 17.58 9.11
N GLY A 273 -16.08 16.49 9.77
CA GLY A 273 -15.68 15.25 9.13
C GLY A 273 -14.17 15.00 9.11
N LEU A 274 -13.73 14.11 8.21
CA LEU A 274 -12.34 13.73 8.05
C LEU A 274 -11.62 14.70 7.12
N GLN A 275 -10.46 15.20 7.55
CA GLN A 275 -9.71 16.24 6.86
C GLN A 275 -8.28 15.77 6.63
N LEU A 276 -7.87 15.59 5.38
CA LEU A 276 -6.52 15.16 5.04
C LEU A 276 -5.71 16.33 4.51
N ASP A 277 -4.52 16.48 5.08
CA ASP A 277 -3.57 17.50 4.69
C ASP A 277 -2.39 16.84 3.97
N THR A 278 -1.76 17.60 3.07
CA THR A 278 -0.45 17.27 2.54
C THR A 278 0.60 18.19 3.14
N VAL A 279 1.78 17.66 3.42
CA VAL A 279 2.93 18.41 3.93
C VAL A 279 4.11 18.23 2.99
N THR A 280 5.06 19.15 3.04
CA THR A 280 6.38 18.93 2.42
C THR A 280 7.12 17.79 3.14
N PRO A 281 8.17 17.19 2.54
CA PRO A 281 8.89 16.07 3.13
C PRO A 281 9.47 16.32 4.52
N ASP A 282 9.72 17.58 4.90
CA ASP A 282 10.17 18.03 6.22
C ASP A 282 9.02 18.25 7.24
N GLY A 283 7.77 18.10 6.81
CA GLY A 283 6.56 18.26 7.62
C GLY A 283 6.05 19.69 7.70
N GLU A 284 6.64 20.61 6.94
CA GLU A 284 6.22 22.00 6.87
C GLU A 284 5.10 22.24 5.83
N ASP A 285 4.66 23.50 5.74
CA ASP A 285 3.69 23.99 4.75
C ASP A 285 2.44 23.09 4.61
N PRO A 286 1.65 22.85 5.68
CA PRO A 286 0.46 22.01 5.57
C PRO A 286 -0.56 22.65 4.61
N GLN A 287 -1.03 21.86 3.63
CA GLN A 287 -2.05 22.26 2.66
C GLN A 287 -3.19 21.27 2.69
N ARG A 288 -4.42 21.78 2.86
CA ARG A 288 -5.62 20.95 2.79
C ARG A 288 -5.71 20.30 1.42
N PHE A 289 -5.81 18.98 1.41
CA PHE A 289 -5.95 18.19 0.19
C PHE A 289 -7.39 17.70 0.01
N LEU A 290 -7.95 17.07 1.04
CA LEU A 290 -9.26 16.44 0.95
C LEU A 290 -10.08 16.67 2.23
N THR A 291 -11.35 17.00 2.06
CA THR A 291 -12.37 16.96 3.12
C THR A 291 -13.42 15.91 2.77
N ILE A 292 -13.67 14.98 3.69
CA ILE A 292 -14.75 14.01 3.60
C ILE A 292 -15.80 14.39 4.64
N SER A 293 -16.92 14.93 4.17
CA SER A 293 -17.93 15.60 5.01
C SER A 293 -18.84 14.61 5.78
N GLU A 294 -18.37 13.38 6.01
CA GLU A 294 -19.00 12.32 6.80
C GLU A 294 -17.95 11.58 7.66
N PRO A 295 -18.31 11.10 8.87
CA PRO A 295 -17.43 10.27 9.67
C PRO A 295 -17.08 8.97 8.93
N CYS A 296 -15.79 8.80 8.63
CA CYS A 296 -15.24 7.61 8.00
C CYS A 296 -13.83 7.31 8.51
N PHE A 297 -13.40 6.07 8.31
CA PHE A 297 -12.04 5.61 8.51
C PHE A 297 -11.43 5.28 7.15
N ILE A 298 -10.19 5.71 6.90
CA ILE A 298 -9.44 5.32 5.70
C ILE A 298 -8.78 3.99 6.01
N VAL A 299 -9.13 2.96 5.24
CA VAL A 299 -8.46 1.66 5.29
C VAL A 299 -7.15 1.76 4.52
N ASP A 300 -7.22 2.16 3.25
CA ASP A 300 -6.07 2.29 2.36
C ASP A 300 -6.25 3.46 1.39
N VAL A 301 -5.13 3.99 0.92
CA VAL A 301 -5.08 5.03 -0.11
C VAL A 301 -3.97 4.70 -1.10
N HIS A 302 -4.29 4.80 -2.39
CA HIS A 302 -3.31 4.60 -3.45
C HIS A 302 -3.35 5.72 -4.48
N PHE A 303 -2.17 6.12 -4.95
CA PHE A 303 -2.00 7.19 -5.92
C PHE A 303 -1.34 6.71 -7.21
N ALA A 304 -1.77 7.28 -8.33
CA ALA A 304 -1.04 7.20 -9.58
C ALA A 304 0.16 8.16 -9.50
N HIS A 305 1.33 7.74 -9.97
CA HIS A 305 2.61 8.47 -9.85
C HIS A 305 3.25 8.77 -11.20
#